data_AF-A0A2N6NHT3-F1
#
_entry.id   AF-A0A2N6NHT3-F1
#
_cell.length_a   1.000
_cell.length_b   1.000
_cell.length_c   1.000
_cell.angle_alpha   90.00
_cell.angle_beta   90.00
_cell.angle_gamma   90.00
#
_symmetry.space_group_name_H-M   'P 1'
#
loop_
_entity.id
_entity.type
_entity.pdbx_description
1 polymer ?
#
loop_
_entity_poly.entity_id
_entity_poly.type
_entity_poly.pdbx_seq_one_letter_code
_entity_poly.pdbx_strand_id
1 'polypeptide(L)'
;MAAPPNFDWSAPAILAEVDAILAQTTRVWNLVGEIPLENVTFENTILPIAQDGNEHLRRYYVVGWFASVTSNDEIRAASNEARKKVLAFRKSLWERKEIAKAVLKIWSDQQKGSRLGAENMIYLNVLRQEFVNSGLALKDPKSVSRLADLERGIKESGSEYM
;
A
#
# COMPACT_ATOMS: atom_id res chain seq x y z
N MET A 1 -5.56 -6.63 -26.38
CA MET A 1 -6.44 -7.24 -25.37
C MET A 1 -5.54 -7.83 -24.29
N ALA A 2 -5.84 -7.63 -23.01
CA ALA A 2 -5.09 -8.27 -21.93
C ALA A 2 -5.39 -9.78 -21.93
N ALA A 3 -4.40 -10.61 -21.59
CA ALA A 3 -4.61 -12.05 -21.46
C ALA A 3 -5.64 -12.33 -20.34
N PRO A 4 -6.47 -13.37 -20.49
CA PRO A 4 -7.41 -13.76 -19.44
C PRO A 4 -6.65 -14.19 -18.17
N PRO A 5 -7.28 -14.08 -16.99
CA PRO A 5 -6.68 -14.59 -15.75
C PRO A 5 -6.39 -16.09 -15.84
N ASN A 6 -5.20 -16.50 -15.42
CA ASN A 6 -4.87 -17.91 -15.22
C ASN A 6 -5.42 -18.37 -13.86
N PHE A 7 -6.13 -19.51 -13.82
CA PHE A 7 -6.64 -20.11 -12.58
C PHE A 7 -5.93 -21.41 -12.19
N ASP A 8 -4.98 -21.88 -13.00
CA ASP A 8 -4.20 -23.08 -12.73
C ASP A 8 -2.98 -22.74 -11.86
N TRP A 9 -3.23 -22.58 -10.56
CA TRP A 9 -2.21 -22.22 -9.57
C TRP A 9 -1.90 -23.38 -8.62
N SER A 10 -0.63 -23.53 -8.27
CA SER A 10 -0.18 -24.36 -7.16
C SER A 10 0.06 -23.50 -5.91
N ALA A 11 0.00 -24.11 -4.72
CA ALA A 11 0.28 -23.42 -3.47
C ALA A 11 1.66 -22.72 -3.45
N PRO A 12 2.77 -23.34 -3.90
CA PRO A 12 4.06 -22.66 -4.01
C PRO A 12 4.05 -21.48 -5.00
N ALA A 13 3.35 -21.62 -6.13
CA ALA A 13 3.27 -20.56 -7.13
C ALA A 13 2.52 -19.32 -6.60
N ILE A 14 1.45 -19.51 -5.81
CA ILE A 14 0.72 -18.42 -5.15
C ILE A 14 1.63 -17.60 -4.24
N LEU A 15 2.42 -18.27 -3.39
CA LEU A 15 3.31 -17.60 -2.46
C LEU A 15 4.45 -16.89 -3.21
N ALA A 16 5.04 -17.54 -4.21
CA ALA A 16 6.08 -16.95 -5.04
C ALA A 16 5.61 -15.70 -5.81
N GLU A 17 4.38 -15.72 -6.35
CA GLU A 17 3.80 -14.56 -7.04
C GLU A 17 3.61 -13.39 -6.07
N VAL A 18 3.12 -13.64 -4.85
CA VAL A 18 3.03 -12.60 -3.83
C VAL A 18 4.41 -12.04 -3.51
N ASP A 19 5.39 -12.89 -3.21
CA ASP A 19 6.74 -12.43 -2.87
C ASP A 19 7.35 -11.60 -4.02
N ALA A 20 7.11 -11.97 -5.28
CA ALA A 20 7.51 -11.18 -6.45
C ALA A 20 6.81 -9.82 -6.54
N ILE A 21 5.50 -9.76 -6.27
CA ILE A 21 4.74 -8.50 -6.19
C ILE A 21 5.34 -7.60 -5.09
N LEU A 22 5.54 -8.14 -3.88
CA LEU A 22 6.07 -7.34 -2.76
C LEU A 22 7.47 -6.82 -3.05
N ALA A 23 8.33 -7.63 -3.67
CA ALA A 23 9.68 -7.23 -4.05
C ALA A 23 9.69 -6.08 -5.08
N GLN A 24 8.83 -6.18 -6.10
CA GLN A 24 8.70 -5.12 -7.11
C GLN A 24 8.14 -3.82 -6.51
N THR A 25 7.07 -3.89 -5.72
CA THR A 25 6.54 -2.71 -5.03
C THR A 25 7.58 -2.10 -4.10
N THR A 26 8.33 -2.92 -3.35
CA THR A 26 9.44 -2.43 -2.50
C THR A 26 10.47 -1.66 -3.30
N ARG A 27 10.85 -2.17 -4.47
CA ARG A 27 11.80 -1.51 -5.36
C ARG A 27 11.28 -0.15 -5.83
N VAL A 28 10.04 -0.08 -6.30
CA VAL A 28 9.42 1.18 -6.75
C VAL A 28 9.37 2.20 -5.61
N TRP A 29 8.93 1.78 -4.42
CA TRP A 29 8.84 2.64 -3.25
C TRP A 29 10.20 3.11 -2.75
N ASN A 30 11.24 2.30 -2.84
CA ASN A 30 12.61 2.71 -2.51
C ASN A 30 13.13 3.75 -3.50
N LEU A 31 12.97 3.53 -4.80
CA LEU A 31 13.38 4.49 -5.84
C LEU A 31 12.72 5.85 -5.66
N VAL A 32 11.42 5.86 -5.36
CA VAL A 32 10.69 7.10 -5.08
C VAL A 32 11.18 7.75 -3.77
N GLY A 33 11.47 6.95 -2.74
CA GLY A 33 11.95 7.45 -1.44
C GLY A 33 13.35 8.04 -1.48
N GLU A 34 14.16 7.71 -2.48
CA GLU A 34 15.49 8.27 -2.70
C GLU A 34 15.45 9.66 -3.38
N ILE A 35 14.31 10.08 -3.91
CA ILE A 35 14.17 11.39 -4.57
C ILE A 35 14.29 12.50 -3.51
N PRO A 36 15.21 13.48 -3.66
CA PRO A 36 15.29 14.61 -2.76
C PRO A 36 13.98 15.39 -2.70
N LEU A 37 13.57 15.82 -1.50
CA LEU A 37 12.25 16.42 -1.26
C LEU A 37 12.02 17.69 -2.09
N GLU A 38 13.06 18.43 -2.43
CA GLU A 38 13.01 19.59 -3.32
C GLU A 38 12.62 19.24 -4.77
N ASN A 39 12.90 18.00 -5.20
CA ASN A 39 12.75 17.54 -6.58
C ASN A 39 11.51 16.66 -6.79
N VAL A 40 10.72 16.39 -5.75
CA VAL A 40 9.52 15.55 -5.89
C VAL A 40 8.45 16.25 -6.73
N THR A 41 7.89 15.51 -7.66
CA THR A 41 6.79 15.91 -8.55
C THR A 41 5.76 14.78 -8.59
N PHE A 42 4.57 15.06 -9.12
CA PHE A 42 3.58 13.99 -9.27
C PHE A 42 4.10 12.88 -10.18
N GLU A 43 4.79 13.26 -11.26
CA GLU A 43 5.26 12.38 -12.33
C GLU A 43 6.39 11.44 -11.88
N ASN A 44 7.31 11.92 -11.03
CA ASN A 44 8.43 11.09 -10.56
C ASN A 44 8.17 10.37 -9.23
N THR A 45 7.12 10.76 -8.49
CA THR A 45 6.84 10.23 -7.14
C THR A 45 5.53 9.47 -7.07
N ILE A 46 4.43 10.09 -7.49
CA ILE A 46 3.07 9.56 -7.28
C ILE A 46 2.67 8.61 -8.42
N LEU A 47 3.00 9.00 -9.66
CA LEU A 47 2.68 8.22 -10.84
C LEU A 47 3.33 6.82 -10.83
N PRO A 48 4.61 6.64 -10.46
CA PRO A 48 5.21 5.31 -10.38
C PRO A 48 4.52 4.41 -9.34
N ILE A 49 4.12 4.96 -8.19
CA ILE A 49 3.35 4.23 -7.16
C ILE A 49 2.00 3.79 -7.72
N ALA A 50 1.31 4.67 -8.45
CA ALA A 50 0.01 4.35 -9.07
C ALA A 50 0.14 3.27 -10.15
N GLN A 51 1.16 3.37 -11.00
CA GLN A 51 1.42 2.41 -12.08
C GLN A 51 1.78 1.02 -11.55
N ASP A 52 2.65 0.95 -10.54
CA ASP A 52 2.98 -0.29 -9.82
C ASP A 52 1.72 -0.94 -9.24
N GLY A 53 0.89 -0.15 -8.54
CA GLY A 53 -0.38 -0.60 -8.01
C GLY A 53 -1.28 -1.19 -9.10
N ASN A 54 -1.44 -0.51 -10.24
CA ASN A 54 -2.26 -0.99 -11.36
C ASN A 54 -1.73 -2.28 -11.99
N GLU A 55 -0.41 -2.45 -12.05
CA GLU A 55 0.22 -3.65 -12.62
C GLU A 55 -0.02 -4.90 -11.76
N HIS A 56 0.07 -4.73 -10.45
CA HIS A 56 0.01 -5.86 -9.52
C HIS A 56 -1.40 -6.14 -8.98
N LEU A 57 -2.32 -5.16 -9.01
CA LEU A 57 -3.66 -5.29 -8.42
C LEU A 57 -4.40 -6.52 -8.95
N ARG A 58 -4.39 -6.73 -10.28
CA ARG A 58 -5.03 -7.90 -10.90
C ARG A 58 -4.39 -9.22 -10.45
N ARG A 59 -3.06 -9.26 -10.37
CA ARG A 59 -2.30 -10.47 -10.01
C ARG A 59 -2.55 -10.86 -8.56
N TYR A 60 -2.55 -9.88 -7.66
CA TYR A 60 -2.94 -10.06 -6.27
C TYR A 60 -4.37 -10.57 -6.12
N TYR A 61 -5.35 -10.00 -6.84
CA TYR A 61 -6.75 -10.43 -6.74
C TYR A 61 -6.92 -11.90 -7.15
N VAL A 62 -6.25 -12.36 -8.21
CA VAL A 62 -6.33 -13.75 -8.65
C VAL A 62 -5.81 -14.71 -7.58
N VAL A 63 -4.58 -14.49 -7.09
CA VAL A 63 -3.98 -15.40 -6.09
C VAL A 63 -4.69 -15.33 -4.74
N GLY A 64 -5.25 -14.16 -4.40
CA GLY A 64 -6.06 -13.98 -3.21
C GLY A 64 -7.44 -14.63 -3.32
N TRP A 65 -8.04 -14.74 -4.50
CA TRP A 65 -9.42 -15.22 -4.65
C TRP A 65 -9.58 -16.68 -4.20
N PHE A 66 -8.57 -17.53 -4.42
CA PHE A 66 -8.61 -18.95 -4.09
C PHE A 66 -8.96 -19.25 -2.64
N ALA A 67 -8.54 -18.42 -1.68
CA ALA A 67 -8.88 -18.56 -0.26
C ALA A 67 -10.39 -18.70 0.02
N SER A 68 -11.24 -18.22 -0.89
CA SER A 68 -12.70 -18.23 -0.73
C SER A 68 -13.43 -19.24 -1.62
N VAL A 69 -12.79 -19.77 -2.66
CA VAL A 69 -13.50 -20.54 -3.71
C VAL A 69 -12.92 -21.92 -4.00
N THR A 70 -11.67 -22.19 -3.60
CA THR A 70 -11.03 -23.47 -3.89
C THR A 70 -11.48 -24.58 -2.93
N SER A 71 -11.69 -25.77 -3.45
CA SER A 71 -11.90 -26.99 -2.67
C SER A 71 -10.58 -27.61 -2.16
N ASN A 72 -9.42 -27.20 -2.71
CA ASN A 72 -8.11 -27.70 -2.30
C ASN A 72 -7.59 -26.94 -1.06
N ASP A 73 -7.42 -27.64 0.05
CA ASP A 73 -7.04 -27.05 1.33
C ASP A 73 -5.63 -26.42 1.33
N GLU A 74 -4.66 -27.00 0.62
CA GLU A 74 -3.30 -26.45 0.51
C GLU A 74 -3.30 -25.12 -0.25
N ILE A 75 -4.03 -25.07 -1.37
CA ILE A 75 -4.20 -23.83 -2.16
C ILE A 75 -4.95 -22.79 -1.32
N ARG A 76 -5.98 -23.19 -0.56
CA ARG A 76 -6.71 -22.28 0.33
C ARG A 76 -5.81 -21.70 1.41
N ALA A 77 -4.97 -22.53 2.03
CA ALA A 77 -4.03 -22.11 3.06
C ALA A 77 -2.99 -21.12 2.50
N ALA A 78 -2.36 -21.45 1.37
CA ALA A 78 -1.40 -20.57 0.70
C ALA A 78 -2.02 -19.23 0.30
N SER A 79 -3.24 -19.24 -0.22
CA SER A 79 -3.98 -18.01 -0.59
C SER A 79 -4.33 -17.15 0.63
N ASN A 80 -4.70 -17.76 1.76
CA ASN A 80 -4.91 -17.03 3.01
C ASN A 80 -3.61 -16.42 3.56
N GLU A 81 -2.50 -17.15 3.49
CA GLU A 81 -1.19 -16.64 3.88
C GLU A 81 -0.76 -15.46 2.98
N ALA A 82 -0.93 -15.61 1.66
CA ALA A 82 -0.73 -14.55 0.68
C ALA A 82 -1.51 -13.26 1.05
N ARG A 83 -2.81 -13.36 1.35
CA ARG A 83 -3.62 -12.21 1.81
C ARG A 83 -3.05 -11.57 3.08
N LYS A 84 -2.63 -12.37 4.07
CA LYS A 84 -2.03 -11.88 5.32
C LYS A 84 -0.71 -11.15 5.06
N LYS A 85 0.18 -11.72 4.24
CA LYS A 85 1.47 -11.09 3.86
C LYS A 85 1.24 -9.74 3.18
N VAL A 86 0.33 -9.69 2.21
CA VAL A 86 0.02 -8.44 1.47
C VAL A 86 -0.59 -7.39 2.39
N LEU A 87 -1.50 -7.77 3.29
CA LEU A 87 -2.08 -6.83 4.26
C LEU A 87 -1.01 -6.24 5.19
N ALA A 88 -0.14 -7.08 5.75
CA ALA A 88 0.96 -6.65 6.60
C ALA A 88 1.94 -5.73 5.85
N PHE A 89 2.30 -6.10 4.62
CA PHE A 89 3.17 -5.29 3.76
C PHE A 89 2.56 -3.93 3.42
N ARG A 90 1.28 -3.89 3.02
CA ARG A 90 0.59 -2.61 2.74
C ARG A 90 0.62 -1.68 3.94
N LYS A 91 0.46 -2.21 5.16
CA LYS A 91 0.57 -1.43 6.38
C LYS A 91 1.96 -0.80 6.53
N SER A 92 3.03 -1.54 6.27
CA SER A 92 4.40 -1.02 6.40
C SER A 92 4.71 0.08 5.38
N LEU A 93 4.09 0.07 4.20
CA LEU A 93 4.20 1.17 3.24
C LEU A 93 3.68 2.51 3.80
N TRP A 94 2.62 2.47 4.62
CA TRP A 94 2.05 3.67 5.24
C TRP A 94 2.85 4.21 6.42
N GLU A 95 3.92 3.50 6.82
CA GLU A 95 4.88 3.91 7.84
C GLU A 95 6.11 4.63 7.23
N ARG A 96 6.21 4.69 5.89
CA ARG A 96 7.31 5.30 5.12
C ARG A 96 7.28 6.83 5.17
N LYS A 97 8.05 7.42 6.09
CA LYS A 97 8.05 8.86 6.40
C LYS A 97 8.50 9.75 5.25
N GLU A 98 9.48 9.32 4.50
CA GLU A 98 10.02 10.06 3.34
C GLU A 98 8.96 10.19 2.24
N ILE A 99 8.21 9.12 1.96
CA ILE A 99 7.10 9.16 1.00
C ILE A 99 5.96 10.04 1.51
N ALA A 100 5.60 9.93 2.80
CA ALA A 100 4.58 10.79 3.40
C ALA A 100 4.93 12.28 3.26
N LYS A 101 6.20 12.66 3.47
CA LYS A 101 6.68 14.04 3.27
C LYS A 101 6.56 14.47 1.81
N ALA A 102 6.95 13.60 0.87
CA ALA A 102 6.86 13.87 -0.56
C ALA A 102 5.40 14.12 -0.99
N VAL A 103 4.48 13.24 -0.59
CA VAL A 103 3.04 13.34 -0.88
C VAL A 103 2.45 14.64 -0.32
N LEU A 104 2.75 14.98 0.93
CA LEU A 104 2.25 16.21 1.56
C LEU A 104 2.81 17.48 0.89
N LYS A 105 4.08 17.45 0.46
CA LYS A 105 4.67 18.57 -0.29
C LYS A 105 4.00 18.75 -1.65
N ILE A 106 3.91 17.68 -2.45
CA ILE A 106 3.28 17.73 -3.79
C ILE A 106 1.85 18.26 -3.67
N TRP A 107 1.09 17.76 -2.69
CA TRP A 107 -0.25 18.26 -2.41
C TRP A 107 -0.28 19.74 -2.06
N SER A 108 0.63 20.21 -1.19
CA SER A 108 0.74 21.62 -0.83
C SER A 108 1.09 22.52 -2.03
N ASP A 109 1.94 22.04 -2.93
CA ASP A 109 2.32 22.79 -4.13
C ASP A 109 1.15 22.93 -5.12
N GLN A 110 0.26 21.93 -5.20
CA GLN A 110 -1.00 22.05 -5.96
C GLN A 110 -1.92 23.12 -5.38
N GLN A 111 -2.00 23.27 -4.05
CA GLN A 111 -2.81 24.33 -3.44
C GLN A 111 -2.30 25.74 -3.75
N LYS A 112 -1.02 25.88 -4.14
CA LYS A 112 -0.37 27.17 -4.44
C LYS A 112 -0.44 27.57 -5.93
N GLY A 113 -1.09 26.78 -6.77
CA GLY A 113 -1.33 27.14 -8.17
C GLY A 113 -0.80 26.16 -9.22
N SER A 114 -0.14 25.06 -8.82
CA SER A 114 0.07 23.94 -9.75
C SER A 114 -1.27 23.26 -10.05
N ARG A 115 -1.48 22.81 -11.30
CA ARG A 115 -2.75 22.23 -11.75
C ARG A 115 -2.55 20.86 -12.35
N LEU A 116 -2.55 19.85 -11.49
CA LEU A 116 -2.81 18.47 -11.92
C LEU A 116 -4.22 18.34 -12.50
N GLY A 117 -4.41 17.39 -13.41
CA GLY A 117 -5.74 16.99 -13.88
C GLY A 117 -6.62 16.46 -12.74
N ALA A 118 -7.94 16.44 -12.95
CA ALA A 118 -8.91 16.06 -11.92
C ALA A 118 -8.65 14.66 -11.32
N GLU A 119 -8.36 13.67 -12.16
CA GLU A 119 -8.06 12.30 -11.72
C GLU A 119 -6.79 12.24 -10.87
N ASN A 120 -5.71 12.89 -11.32
CA ASN A 120 -4.44 12.96 -10.59
C ASN A 120 -4.61 13.62 -9.22
N MET A 121 -5.44 14.68 -9.13
CA MET A 121 -5.78 15.31 -7.86
C MET A 121 -6.57 14.39 -6.94
N ILE A 122 -7.53 13.64 -7.46
CA ILE A 122 -8.29 12.65 -6.68
C ILE A 122 -7.35 11.60 -6.12
N TYR A 123 -6.50 11.01 -6.97
CA TYR A 123 -5.54 9.99 -6.53
C TYR A 123 -4.57 10.54 -5.47
N LEU A 124 -4.05 11.75 -5.68
CA LEU A 124 -3.17 12.42 -4.70
C LEU A 124 -3.87 12.63 -3.34
N ASN A 125 -5.16 13.01 -3.36
CA ASN A 125 -5.95 13.16 -2.13
C ASN A 125 -6.16 11.83 -1.42
N VAL A 126 -6.46 10.75 -2.14
CA VAL A 126 -6.58 9.39 -1.58
C VAL A 126 -5.28 8.97 -0.93
N LEU A 127 -4.16 9.10 -1.65
CA LEU A 127 -2.85 8.71 -1.12
C LEU A 127 -2.46 9.54 0.11
N ARG A 128 -2.70 10.86 0.07
CA ARG A 128 -2.52 11.73 1.24
C ARG A 128 -3.36 11.26 2.42
N GLN A 129 -4.62 10.87 2.19
CA GLN A 129 -5.51 10.45 3.26
C GLN A 129 -5.00 9.19 3.96
N GLU A 130 -4.43 8.22 3.23
CA GLU A 130 -3.81 7.03 3.83
C GLU A 130 -2.68 7.41 4.80
N PHE A 131 -1.78 8.33 4.42
CA PHE A 131 -0.70 8.81 5.29
C PHE A 131 -1.19 9.69 6.46
N VAL A 132 -2.31 10.38 6.29
CA VAL A 132 -2.95 11.11 7.40
C VAL A 132 -3.55 10.11 8.39
N ASN A 133 -4.23 9.08 7.90
CA ASN A 133 -4.83 8.03 8.71
C ASN A 133 -3.78 7.20 9.46
N SER A 134 -2.59 7.00 8.90
CA SER A 134 -1.48 6.34 9.58
C SER A 134 -0.82 7.19 10.67
N GLY A 135 -1.26 8.45 10.86
CA GLY A 135 -0.70 9.36 11.84
C GLY A 135 0.62 10.00 11.45
N LEU A 136 1.18 9.69 10.27
CA LEU A 136 2.44 10.31 9.80
C LEU A 136 2.31 11.79 9.46
N ALA A 137 1.08 12.28 9.28
CA ALA A 137 0.82 13.71 9.14
C ALA A 137 0.81 14.49 10.46
N LEU A 138 0.82 13.80 11.61
CA LEU A 138 0.84 14.44 12.93
C LEU A 138 2.20 15.07 13.19
N LYS A 139 2.20 16.37 13.52
CA LYS A 139 3.43 17.12 13.86
C LYS A 139 3.65 17.25 15.36
N ASP A 140 2.59 17.08 16.16
CA ASP A 140 2.61 17.28 17.60
C ASP A 140 3.00 15.98 18.34
N PRO A 141 4.09 15.98 19.14
CA PRO A 141 4.54 14.80 19.88
C PRO A 141 3.49 14.22 20.83
N LYS A 142 2.62 15.04 21.42
CA LYS A 142 1.56 14.55 22.33
C LYS A 142 0.52 13.74 21.56
N SER A 143 0.11 14.25 20.39
CA SER A 143 -0.82 13.56 19.49
C SER A 143 -0.25 12.23 18.99
N VAL A 144 1.05 12.19 18.66
CA VAL A 144 1.74 10.95 18.26
C VAL A 144 1.76 9.93 19.40
N SER A 145 2.14 10.35 20.62
CA SER A 145 2.14 9.47 21.80
C SER A 145 0.74 8.93 22.09
N ARG A 146 -0.28 9.81 22.02
CA ARG A 146 -1.67 9.42 22.27
C ARG A 146 -2.17 8.38 21.26
N LEU A 147 -1.84 8.55 19.97
CA LEU A 147 -2.20 7.57 18.95
C LEU A 147 -1.57 6.21 19.24
N ALA A 148 -0.28 6.17 19.59
CA ALA A 148 0.42 4.93 19.93
C ALA A 148 -0.22 4.20 21.13
N ASP A 149 -0.64 4.95 22.16
CA ASP A 149 -1.34 4.37 23.32
C ASP A 149 -2.72 3.83 22.96
N LEU A 150 -3.47 4.52 22.10
CA LEU A 150 -4.79 4.07 21.61
C LEU A 150 -4.66 2.79 20.76
N GLU A 151 -3.68 2.72 19.86
CA GLU A 151 -3.43 1.52 19.06
C GLU A 151 -3.06 0.32 19.93
N ARG A 152 -2.30 0.55 21.02
CA ARG A 152 -1.98 -0.50 21.99
C ARG A 152 -3.22 -1.02 22.69
N GLY A 153 -4.04 -0.11 23.22
CA GLY A 153 -5.29 -0.46 23.89
C GLY A 153 -6.27 -1.22 22.99
N ILE A 154 -6.41 -0.83 21.71
CA ILE A 154 -7.26 -1.56 20.76
C ILE A 154 -6.76 -2.98 20.51
N LYS A 155 -5.43 -3.18 20.39
CA LYS A 155 -4.86 -4.53 20.21
C LYS A 155 -5.11 -5.41 21.43
N GLU A 156 -4.93 -4.87 22.63
CA GLU A 156 -5.16 -5.56 23.90
C GLU A 156 -6.64 -5.95 24.03
N SER A 157 -7.57 -5.01 23.88
CA SER A 157 -9.01 -5.31 23.90
C SER A 157 -9.43 -6.27 22.79
N GLY A 158 -8.89 -6.12 21.58
CA GLY A 158 -9.21 -7.03 20.47
C GLY A 158 -8.79 -8.47 20.72
N SER A 159 -7.72 -8.70 21.49
CA SER A 159 -7.30 -10.04 21.92
C SER A 159 -8.18 -10.64 23.02
N GLU A 160 -8.96 -9.82 23.72
CA GLU A 160 -9.87 -10.25 24.78
C GLU A 160 -11.22 -10.75 24.22
N TYR A 161 -11.58 -10.32 23.01
CA TYR A 161 -12.86 -10.64 22.35
C TYR A 161 -12.75 -11.63 21.18
N MET A 162 -11.58 -12.21 20.92
CA MET A 162 -11.29 -13.18 19.86
C MET A 162 -10.79 -14.50 20.46
#